data_AF-A0A271JCZ5-F1
#
_entry.id   AF-A0A271JCZ5-F1
#
_cell.length_a   1.000
_cell.length_b   1.000
_cell.length_c   1.000
_cell.angle_alpha   90.00
_cell.angle_beta   90.00
_cell.angle_gamma   90.00
#
_symmetry.space_group_name_H-M   'P 1'
#
loop_
_entity.id
_entity.type
_entity.pdbx_description
1 polymer ?
#
loop_
_entity_poly.entity_id
_entity_poly.type
_entity_poly.pdbx_seq_one_letter_code
_entity_poly.pdbx_strand_id
1 'polypeptide(L)'
;MTAFLLLAAVLCWLALPFLPALHEALRPHDDGALPISERYQEDLRLATPDADDVPPQLPDGRSDADPARDLPLIVRHAYIGAVGQSADEIRVSGMARLRAGTTVRRRLQVGGSVEVDPGSVLRGSAEAGTHFWLGSDVTFERVHAPTIEVGVGSATLPDAIPAPFDFPVPDDADLRAGRALIRGDLMVPPGARLDVTLVVTGTLALGPGAHVTGDVKAHGDVTLGHGAAVGGNLFAGNDLTLGDRATVTGAAVAEGVLTIGASACIGQPTAPTTATAREIQVASGARIHGTLWAETTGRTLSMTAAADAVA
;
A
#
# COMPACT_ATOMS: atom_id res chain seq x y z
N MET A 1 29.59 -4.22 55.20
CA MET A 1 30.00 -4.28 53.77
C MET A 1 29.02 -5.10 52.93
N THR A 2 28.59 -6.27 53.39
CA THR A 2 27.62 -7.16 52.68
C THR A 2 26.22 -6.57 52.51
N ALA A 3 25.65 -5.92 53.52
CA ALA A 3 24.32 -5.30 53.43
C ALA A 3 24.26 -4.12 52.43
N PHE A 4 25.34 -3.35 52.32
CA PHE A 4 25.45 -2.25 51.37
C PHE A 4 25.51 -2.75 49.92
N LEU A 5 26.26 -3.83 49.67
CA LEU A 5 26.34 -4.45 48.35
C LEU A 5 25.01 -5.06 47.90
N LEU A 6 24.27 -5.67 48.83
CA LEU A 6 22.92 -6.20 48.56
C LEU A 6 21.93 -5.08 48.22
N LEU A 7 21.95 -3.98 48.98
CA LEU A 7 21.09 -2.83 48.71
C LEU A 7 21.42 -2.21 47.34
N ALA A 8 22.70 -2.04 47.02
CA ALA A 8 23.13 -1.51 45.73
C ALA A 8 22.70 -2.43 44.56
N ALA A 9 22.80 -3.74 44.72
CA ALA A 9 22.36 -4.71 43.72
C ALA A 9 20.84 -4.67 43.49
N VAL A 10 20.05 -4.57 44.56
CA VAL A 10 18.58 -4.45 44.47
C VAL A 10 18.19 -3.13 43.77
N LEU A 11 18.84 -2.02 44.11
CA LEU A 11 18.58 -0.73 43.46
C LEU A 11 18.95 -0.75 41.98
N CYS A 12 20.07 -1.38 41.60
CA CYS A 12 20.45 -1.56 40.19
C CYS A 12 19.42 -2.42 39.43
N TRP A 13 18.91 -3.47 40.07
CA TRP A 13 17.91 -4.35 39.47
C TRP A 13 16.56 -3.64 39.28
N LEU A 14 16.18 -2.78 40.23
CA LEU A 14 14.97 -1.95 40.13
C LEU A 14 15.08 -0.83 39.07
N ALA A 15 16.29 -0.34 38.79
CA ALA A 15 16.52 0.71 37.79
C ALA A 15 16.62 0.17 36.35
N LEU A 16 16.92 -1.11 36.18
CA LEU A 16 17.08 -1.79 34.89
C LEU A 16 15.93 -1.60 33.90
N PRO A 17 14.63 -1.71 34.28
CA PRO A 17 13.52 -1.47 33.35
C PRO A 17 13.38 0.00 32.92
N PHE A 18 14.02 0.94 33.62
CA PHE A 18 13.99 2.37 33.30
C PHE A 18 15.18 2.83 32.46
N LEU A 19 16.15 1.94 32.17
CA LEU A 19 17.28 2.26 31.31
C LEU A 19 16.87 2.76 29.92
N PRO A 20 15.84 2.21 29.23
CA PRO A 20 15.40 2.75 27.94
C PRO A 20 14.88 4.19 28.05
N ALA A 21 14.11 4.49 29.10
CA ALA A 21 13.58 5.84 29.32
C ALA A 21 14.69 6.85 29.68
N LEU A 22 15.69 6.42 30.45
CA LEU A 22 16.86 7.26 30.75
C LEU A 22 17.76 7.46 29.51
N HIS A 23 17.86 6.44 28.65
CA HIS A 23 18.57 6.54 27.37
C HIS A 23 17.89 7.56 26.45
N GLU A 24 16.57 7.51 26.33
CA GLU A 24 15.77 8.48 25.55
C GLU A 24 15.89 9.90 26.10
N ALA A 25 15.85 10.08 27.43
CA ALA A 25 15.97 11.40 28.05
C ALA A 25 17.37 12.02 27.87
N LEU A 26 18.43 11.21 27.80
CA LEU A 26 19.81 11.68 27.62
C LEU A 26 20.20 11.82 26.13
N ARG A 27 19.54 11.08 25.24
CA ARG A 27 19.72 11.14 23.78
C ARG A 27 18.36 10.99 23.11
N PRO A 28 17.60 12.10 22.97
CA PRO A 28 16.31 12.08 22.28
C PRO A 28 16.53 11.56 20.85
N HIS A 29 15.88 10.45 20.49
CA HIS A 29 15.93 9.90 19.13
C HIS A 29 14.71 10.32 18.30
N ASP A 30 13.67 10.83 18.93
CA ASP A 30 12.51 11.36 18.24
C ASP A 30 12.71 12.85 17.91
N ASP A 31 12.74 13.17 16.62
CA ASP A 31 12.41 14.52 16.16
C ASP A 31 10.99 14.83 16.66
N GLY A 32 10.86 15.88 17.48
CA GLY A 32 9.63 16.17 18.22
C GLY A 32 8.36 16.13 17.37
N ALA A 33 7.21 15.95 18.03
CA ALA A 33 5.91 15.82 17.37
C ALA A 33 5.75 16.80 16.20
N LEU A 34 5.50 16.24 15.00
CA LEU A 34 5.23 17.03 13.81
C LEU A 34 4.13 18.06 14.12
N PRO A 35 4.27 19.32 13.66
CA PRO A 35 3.28 20.36 13.96
C PRO A 35 1.90 19.93 13.47
N ILE A 36 0.96 19.82 14.41
CA ILE A 36 -0.44 19.53 14.11
C ILE A 36 -1.02 20.79 13.47
N SER A 37 -1.38 20.70 12.18
CA SER A 37 -2.04 21.81 11.47
C SER A 37 -3.38 22.15 12.13
N GLU A 38 -3.75 23.43 12.21
CA GLU A 38 -5.03 23.90 12.78
C GLU A 38 -6.26 23.20 12.18
N ARG A 39 -6.16 22.73 10.93
CA ARG A 39 -7.19 21.96 10.22
C ARG A 39 -7.59 20.66 10.93
N TYR A 40 -6.67 20.05 11.67
CA TYR A 40 -6.95 18.82 12.42
C TYR A 40 -7.78 19.08 13.69
N GLN A 41 -7.71 20.29 14.25
CA GLN A 41 -8.51 20.65 15.42
C GLN A 41 -9.98 20.94 15.07
N GLU A 42 -10.26 21.32 13.83
CA GLU A 42 -11.64 21.54 13.34
C GLU A 42 -12.40 20.21 13.19
N ASP A 43 -11.72 19.15 12.73
CA ASP A 43 -12.34 17.83 12.55
C ASP A 43 -12.73 17.15 13.88
N LEU A 44 -12.02 17.47 14.98
CA LEU A 44 -12.31 16.87 16.30
C LEU A 44 -13.51 17.53 17.00
N ARG A 45 -13.85 18.78 16.66
CA ARG A 45 -14.99 19.50 17.26
C ARG A 45 -16.35 18.98 16.78
N LEU A 46 -16.40 18.17 15.72
CA LEU A 46 -17.62 17.49 15.27
C LEU A 46 -17.99 16.25 16.12
N ALA A 47 -17.14 15.85 17.08
CA ALA A 47 -17.32 14.61 17.84
C ALA A 47 -17.83 14.78 19.28
N THR A 48 -18.06 16.01 19.76
CA THR A 48 -18.72 16.26 21.05
C THR A 48 -20.10 16.86 20.83
N PRO A 49 -21.19 16.11 21.09
CA PRO A 49 -22.52 16.68 21.11
C PRO A 49 -22.61 17.64 22.30
N ASP A 50 -22.93 18.91 22.04
CA ASP A 50 -23.29 19.85 23.11
C ASP A 50 -24.56 19.35 23.82
N ALA A 51 -24.55 19.41 25.15
CA ALA A 51 -25.58 18.82 26.00
C ALA A 51 -26.92 19.60 26.03
N ASP A 52 -27.10 20.59 25.16
CA ASP A 52 -28.32 21.41 25.08
C ASP A 52 -29.14 21.20 23.79
N ASP A 53 -28.72 20.32 22.87
CA ASP A 53 -29.51 19.97 21.68
C ASP A 53 -30.58 18.90 21.98
N VAL A 54 -31.64 19.32 22.68
CA VAL A 54 -32.91 18.59 22.70
C VAL A 54 -33.64 18.90 21.38
N PRO A 55 -33.85 17.92 20.48
CA PRO A 55 -34.56 18.19 19.24
C PRO A 55 -36.03 18.57 19.53
N PRO A 56 -36.58 19.61 18.90
CA PRO A 56 -37.97 19.98 19.08
C PRO A 56 -38.89 18.85 18.57
N GLN A 57 -39.98 18.61 19.30
CA GLN A 57 -41.02 17.66 18.89
C GLN A 57 -41.55 18.02 17.50
N LEU A 58 -41.57 17.03 16.61
CA LEU A 58 -42.05 17.13 15.23
C LEU A 58 -43.49 17.67 15.17
N PRO A 59 -43.77 18.72 14.37
CA PRO A 59 -45.13 19.12 14.08
C PRO A 59 -45.79 18.20 13.05
N ASP A 60 -47.08 18.00 13.23
CA ASP A 60 -47.94 17.16 12.41
C ASP A 60 -47.98 17.62 10.95
N GLY A 61 -47.70 16.67 10.04
CA GLY A 61 -48.32 16.58 8.72
C GLY A 61 -48.17 17.77 7.76
N ARG A 62 -47.13 17.74 6.91
CA ARG A 62 -47.29 17.92 5.45
C ARG A 62 -46.03 17.44 4.71
N SER A 63 -46.26 16.53 3.78
CA SER A 63 -45.27 15.95 2.87
C SER A 63 -44.88 16.96 1.80
N ASP A 64 -43.66 17.50 1.91
CA ASP A 64 -42.85 17.96 0.77
C ASP A 64 -41.44 17.38 0.98
N ALA A 65 -41.19 16.18 0.44
CA ALA A 65 -39.92 15.46 0.59
C ALA A 65 -38.93 15.85 -0.52
N ASP A 66 -37.77 16.35 -0.11
CA ASP A 66 -36.59 16.74 -0.91
C ASP A 66 -35.72 15.50 -1.28
N PRO A 67 -35.37 15.25 -2.56
CA PRO A 67 -34.74 14.00 -3.02
C PRO A 67 -33.19 14.00 -2.99
N ALA A 68 -32.54 14.45 -1.91
CA ALA A 68 -31.07 14.52 -1.88
C ALA A 68 -30.42 14.37 -0.48
N ARG A 69 -30.87 13.40 0.32
CA ARG A 69 -30.11 12.99 1.52
C ARG A 69 -29.30 11.73 1.22
N ASP A 70 -28.04 11.92 0.84
CA ASP A 70 -27.01 10.87 0.72
C ASP A 70 -26.67 10.32 2.12
N LEU A 71 -27.58 9.53 2.67
CA LEU A 71 -27.38 8.82 3.93
C LEU A 71 -26.46 7.60 3.70
N PRO A 72 -25.63 7.23 4.70
CA PRO A 72 -24.77 6.05 4.59
C PRO A 72 -25.61 4.78 4.40
N LEU A 73 -25.25 3.96 3.42
CA LEU A 73 -25.88 2.67 3.19
C LEU A 73 -25.30 1.62 4.14
N ILE A 74 -26.10 1.15 5.11
CA ILE A 74 -25.66 0.19 6.13
C ILE A 74 -26.34 -1.16 5.90
N VAL A 75 -25.55 -2.21 5.66
CA VAL A 75 -26.03 -3.58 5.39
C VAL A 75 -25.35 -4.59 6.31
N ARG A 76 -26.12 -5.49 6.94
CA ARG A 76 -25.58 -6.42 7.96
C ARG A 76 -25.04 -7.75 7.42
N HIS A 77 -25.46 -8.17 6.23
CA HIS A 77 -25.17 -9.52 5.73
C HIS A 77 -24.41 -9.48 4.41
N ALA A 78 -25.13 -9.48 3.29
CA ALA A 78 -24.55 -9.37 1.97
C ALA A 78 -25.17 -8.17 1.25
N TYR A 79 -24.34 -7.46 0.51
CA TYR A 79 -24.76 -6.33 -0.30
C TYR A 79 -24.44 -6.60 -1.77
N ILE A 80 -25.42 -6.41 -2.64
CA ILE A 80 -25.23 -6.39 -4.09
C ILE A 80 -25.77 -5.05 -4.57
N GLY A 81 -24.89 -4.16 -5.04
CA GLY A 81 -25.28 -2.85 -5.54
C GLY A 81 -26.05 -2.94 -6.86
N ALA A 82 -26.72 -1.86 -7.25
CA ALA A 82 -27.26 -1.73 -8.59
C ALA A 82 -26.16 -1.31 -9.59
N VAL A 83 -26.34 -1.64 -10.87
CA VAL A 83 -25.44 -1.17 -11.95
C VAL A 83 -25.49 0.36 -12.00
N GLY A 84 -24.32 1.01 -12.08
CA GLY A 84 -24.24 2.47 -12.15
C GLY A 84 -24.65 3.20 -10.86
N GLN A 85 -24.81 2.48 -9.75
CA GLN A 85 -25.20 3.09 -8.48
C GLN A 85 -24.13 4.08 -8.00
N SER A 86 -24.55 5.20 -7.42
CA SER A 86 -23.67 6.09 -6.70
C SER A 86 -24.06 6.16 -5.22
N ALA A 87 -23.07 6.17 -4.35
CA ALA A 87 -23.25 6.40 -2.91
C ALA A 87 -22.03 7.12 -2.34
N ASP A 88 -22.23 7.95 -1.32
CA ASP A 88 -21.11 8.58 -0.61
C ASP A 88 -20.41 7.59 0.32
N GLU A 89 -21.19 6.80 1.05
CA GLU A 89 -20.69 5.86 2.04
C GLU A 89 -21.47 4.54 2.01
N ILE A 90 -20.73 3.43 1.96
CA ILE A 90 -21.28 2.07 2.03
C ILE A 90 -20.58 1.33 3.18
N ARG A 91 -21.35 0.82 4.15
CA ARG A 91 -20.86 -0.06 5.21
C ARG A 91 -21.58 -1.39 5.18
N VAL A 92 -20.81 -2.48 5.11
CA VAL A 92 -21.33 -3.84 5.05
C VAL A 92 -20.61 -4.71 6.07
N SER A 93 -21.33 -5.40 6.97
CA SER A 93 -20.66 -6.26 7.96
C SER A 93 -20.16 -7.58 7.39
N GLY A 94 -20.79 -8.11 6.33
CA GLY A 94 -20.36 -9.34 5.65
C GLY A 94 -19.70 -9.03 4.30
N MET A 95 -20.28 -9.54 3.20
CA MET A 95 -19.68 -9.44 1.86
C MET A 95 -20.38 -8.40 0.98
N ALA A 96 -19.65 -7.77 0.06
CA ALA A 96 -20.20 -6.78 -0.85
C ALA A 96 -19.81 -7.06 -2.30
N ARG A 97 -20.76 -6.92 -3.21
CA ARG A 97 -20.51 -6.84 -4.66
C ARG A 97 -20.96 -5.49 -5.19
N LEU A 98 -20.03 -4.72 -5.71
CA LEU A 98 -20.32 -3.48 -6.43
C LEU A 98 -20.46 -3.82 -7.90
N ARG A 99 -21.62 -3.50 -8.49
CA ARG A 99 -21.89 -3.81 -9.89
C ARG A 99 -21.22 -2.80 -10.82
N ALA A 100 -21.13 -3.12 -12.11
CA ALA A 100 -20.38 -2.31 -13.07
C ALA A 100 -20.78 -0.82 -13.02
N GLY A 101 -19.78 0.06 -13.09
CA GLY A 101 -19.98 1.50 -13.02
C GLY A 101 -20.41 2.05 -11.66
N THR A 102 -20.30 1.27 -10.57
CA THR A 102 -20.64 1.78 -9.23
C THR A 102 -19.66 2.87 -8.82
N THR A 103 -20.16 3.97 -8.27
CA THR A 103 -19.34 5.05 -7.70
C THR A 103 -19.50 5.11 -6.19
N VAL A 104 -18.40 4.95 -5.46
CA VAL A 104 -18.30 5.25 -4.03
C VAL A 104 -17.49 6.53 -3.88
N ARG A 105 -18.08 7.59 -3.31
CA ARG A 105 -17.43 8.92 -3.31
C ARG A 105 -16.48 9.16 -2.14
N ARG A 106 -16.65 8.48 -1.01
CA ARG A 106 -15.87 8.76 0.20
C ARG A 106 -15.37 7.52 0.94
N ARG A 107 -16.26 6.56 1.15
CA ARG A 107 -15.93 5.42 2.02
C ARG A 107 -16.69 4.14 1.66
N LEU A 108 -15.94 3.07 1.48
CA LEU A 108 -16.45 1.70 1.46
C LEU A 108 -15.81 0.94 2.61
N GLN A 109 -16.60 0.38 3.51
CA GLN A 109 -16.10 -0.43 4.62
C GLN A 109 -16.86 -1.75 4.68
N VAL A 110 -16.15 -2.85 4.45
CA VAL A 110 -16.73 -4.18 4.36
C VAL A 110 -15.99 -5.13 5.29
N GLY A 111 -16.72 -5.79 6.21
CA GLY A 111 -16.11 -6.69 7.20
C GLY A 111 -15.60 -8.01 6.61
N GLY A 112 -16.14 -8.44 5.46
CA GLY A 112 -15.74 -9.63 4.72
C GLY A 112 -15.04 -9.28 3.41
N SER A 113 -15.42 -9.97 2.33
CA SER A 113 -14.84 -9.77 1.01
C SER A 113 -15.62 -8.75 0.17
N VAL A 114 -14.91 -8.10 -0.74
CA VAL A 114 -15.46 -7.16 -1.71
C VAL A 114 -15.13 -7.63 -3.12
N GLU A 115 -16.14 -7.65 -3.99
CA GLU A 115 -15.97 -7.79 -5.44
C GLU A 115 -16.43 -6.51 -6.12
N VAL A 116 -15.56 -5.88 -6.90
CA VAL A 116 -15.85 -4.66 -7.63
C VAL A 116 -15.85 -4.96 -9.12
N ASP A 117 -17.01 -4.89 -9.74
CA ASP A 117 -17.16 -5.10 -11.18
C ASP A 117 -16.48 -3.94 -11.98
N PRO A 118 -16.17 -4.16 -13.27
CA PRO A 118 -15.43 -3.20 -14.10
C PRO A 118 -16.02 -1.79 -14.18
N GLY A 119 -15.14 -0.82 -14.43
CA GLY A 119 -15.51 0.59 -14.64
C GLY A 119 -16.03 1.32 -13.40
N SER A 120 -15.89 0.71 -12.22
CA SER A 120 -16.31 1.30 -10.95
C SER A 120 -15.30 2.35 -10.45
N VAL A 121 -15.77 3.28 -9.63
CA VAL A 121 -14.99 4.39 -9.08
C VAL A 121 -15.02 4.34 -7.56
N LEU A 122 -13.86 4.18 -6.92
CA LEU A 122 -13.70 4.09 -5.47
C LEU A 122 -12.87 5.27 -4.96
N ARG A 123 -13.52 6.39 -4.69
CA ARG A 123 -12.86 7.56 -4.11
C ARG A 123 -12.75 7.43 -2.59
N GLY A 124 -11.77 8.11 -2.01
CA GLY A 124 -11.45 8.03 -0.59
C GLY A 124 -10.91 6.65 -0.20
N SER A 125 -11.47 6.06 0.87
CA SER A 125 -10.99 4.79 1.43
C SER A 125 -11.95 3.65 1.14
N ALA A 126 -11.44 2.56 0.57
CA ALA A 126 -12.16 1.31 0.36
C ALA A 126 -11.47 0.16 1.11
N GLU A 127 -12.20 -0.46 2.04
CA GLU A 127 -11.64 -1.44 2.98
C GLU A 127 -12.45 -2.74 2.95
N ALA A 128 -11.74 -3.87 2.87
CA ALA A 128 -12.30 -5.20 3.03
C ALA A 128 -11.57 -5.95 4.15
N GLY A 129 -12.30 -6.68 4.99
CA GLY A 129 -11.72 -7.41 6.12
C GLY A 129 -10.97 -8.68 5.73
N THR A 130 -11.20 -9.24 4.53
CA THR A 130 -10.54 -10.49 4.09
C THR A 130 -9.90 -10.39 2.71
N HIS A 131 -10.69 -10.03 1.69
CA HIS A 131 -10.25 -10.05 0.31
C HIS A 131 -10.92 -8.95 -0.51
N PHE A 132 -10.18 -8.31 -1.41
CA PHE A 132 -10.68 -7.23 -2.26
C PHE A 132 -10.37 -7.53 -3.73
N TRP A 133 -11.39 -7.90 -4.50
CA TRP A 133 -11.29 -8.08 -5.94
C TRP A 133 -11.64 -6.78 -6.68
N LEU A 134 -10.74 -6.32 -7.52
CA LEU A 134 -10.94 -5.18 -8.41
C LEU A 134 -11.08 -5.66 -9.85
N GLY A 135 -12.17 -5.34 -10.52
CA GLY A 135 -12.35 -5.54 -11.96
C GLY A 135 -11.41 -4.66 -12.79
N SER A 136 -11.53 -4.74 -14.11
CA SER A 136 -10.79 -3.86 -15.02
C SER A 136 -11.35 -2.43 -15.02
N ASP A 137 -10.50 -1.46 -15.37
CA ASP A 137 -10.85 -0.05 -15.48
C ASP A 137 -11.49 0.53 -14.20
N VAL A 138 -11.16 -0.05 -13.04
CA VAL A 138 -11.56 0.47 -11.73
C VAL A 138 -10.59 1.57 -11.35
N THR A 139 -11.11 2.75 -11.02
CA THR A 139 -10.31 3.84 -10.44
C THR A 139 -10.41 3.82 -8.93
N PHE A 140 -9.31 4.05 -8.22
CA PHE A 140 -9.27 4.08 -6.76
C PHE A 140 -8.32 5.16 -6.22
N GLU A 141 -8.48 5.55 -4.96
CA GLU A 141 -7.49 6.35 -4.21
C GLU A 141 -6.78 5.46 -3.19
N ARG A 142 -7.51 4.90 -2.23
CA ARG A 142 -6.95 3.97 -1.23
C ARG A 142 -7.79 2.71 -1.12
N VAL A 143 -7.13 1.56 -1.28
CA VAL A 143 -7.72 0.23 -1.09
C VAL A 143 -6.94 -0.52 -0.02
N HIS A 144 -7.62 -1.15 0.92
CA HIS A 144 -6.99 -1.97 1.95
C HIS A 144 -7.71 -3.30 2.12
N ALA A 145 -6.95 -4.39 2.12
CA ALA A 145 -7.39 -5.72 2.52
C ALA A 145 -6.18 -6.62 2.81
N PRO A 146 -6.36 -7.72 3.58
CA PRO A 146 -5.30 -8.73 3.71
C PRO A 146 -4.79 -9.24 2.35
N THR A 147 -5.68 -9.35 1.37
CA THR A 147 -5.31 -9.60 -0.04
C THR A 147 -6.18 -8.78 -0.98
N ILE A 148 -5.54 -8.08 -1.91
CA ILE A 148 -6.14 -7.35 -3.03
C ILE A 148 -5.75 -8.10 -4.30
N GLU A 149 -6.71 -8.40 -5.16
CA GLU A 149 -6.49 -9.05 -6.46
C GLU A 149 -7.13 -8.23 -7.58
N VAL A 150 -6.41 -8.08 -8.70
CA VAL A 150 -6.88 -7.29 -9.84
C VAL A 150 -7.24 -8.19 -11.01
N GLY A 151 -8.51 -8.20 -11.41
CA GLY A 151 -9.05 -8.96 -12.52
C GLY A 151 -8.75 -10.46 -12.43
N VAL A 152 -8.63 -11.12 -13.59
CA VAL A 152 -8.28 -12.53 -13.69
C VAL A 152 -6.85 -12.68 -14.21
N GLY A 153 -6.04 -13.49 -13.53
CA GLY A 153 -4.69 -13.76 -14.00
C GLY A 153 -4.73 -14.42 -15.37
N SER A 154 -4.26 -13.70 -16.39
CA SER A 154 -3.92 -14.27 -17.70
C SER A 154 -2.41 -14.18 -17.84
N ALA A 155 -1.73 -15.24 -17.42
CA ALA A 155 -0.31 -15.39 -17.69
C ALA A 155 -0.16 -15.78 -19.17
N THR A 156 -0.12 -14.78 -20.06
CA THR A 156 0.57 -15.00 -21.32
C THR A 156 2.02 -15.22 -20.93
N LEU A 157 2.52 -16.46 -21.09
CA LEU A 157 3.94 -16.76 -20.88
C LEU A 157 4.71 -16.26 -22.10
N PRO A 158 5.55 -15.22 -21.95
CA PRO A 158 6.84 -15.31 -22.63
C PRO A 158 8.05 -14.99 -21.75
N ASP A 159 9.18 -15.38 -22.33
CA ASP A 159 10.58 -15.32 -21.94
C ASP A 159 11.08 -16.27 -20.82
N ALA A 160 11.96 -17.17 -21.27
CA ALA A 160 12.73 -18.07 -20.45
C ALA A 160 13.50 -17.25 -19.41
N ILE A 161 13.18 -17.44 -18.13
CA ILE A 161 13.99 -16.89 -17.05
C ILE A 161 15.36 -17.57 -17.12
N PRO A 162 16.46 -16.82 -17.31
CA PRO A 162 17.79 -17.41 -17.33
C PRO A 162 18.09 -18.12 -16.01
N ALA A 163 18.96 -19.13 -16.07
CA ALA A 163 19.42 -19.81 -14.86
C ALA A 163 20.07 -18.77 -13.93
N PRO A 164 19.75 -18.80 -12.63
CA PRO A 164 20.26 -17.81 -11.71
C PRO A 164 21.76 -17.94 -11.51
N PHE A 165 22.45 -16.81 -11.39
CA PHE A 165 23.88 -16.76 -11.06
C PHE A 165 24.18 -15.61 -10.10
N ASP A 166 25.19 -15.78 -9.26
CA ASP A 166 25.60 -14.73 -8.34
C ASP A 166 26.29 -13.61 -9.10
N PHE A 167 25.78 -12.39 -8.95
CA PHE A 167 26.35 -11.20 -9.56
C PHE A 167 27.14 -10.45 -8.50
N PRO A 168 28.46 -10.29 -8.70
CA PRO A 168 29.27 -9.54 -7.75
C PRO A 168 28.79 -8.09 -7.71
N VAL A 169 28.78 -7.51 -6.51
CA VAL A 169 28.55 -6.08 -6.36
C VAL A 169 29.63 -5.34 -7.17
N PRO A 170 29.29 -4.32 -7.98
CA PRO A 170 30.28 -3.56 -8.76
C PRO A 170 31.45 -3.08 -7.90
N ASP A 171 32.68 -3.14 -8.43
CA ASP A 171 33.90 -2.84 -7.67
C ASP A 171 33.98 -1.36 -7.21
N ASP A 172 33.28 -0.47 -7.90
CA ASP A 172 33.16 0.95 -7.57
C ASP A 172 32.05 1.25 -6.53
N ALA A 173 31.34 0.22 -6.07
CA ALA A 173 30.36 0.33 -5.02
C ALA A 173 31.00 0.73 -3.68
N ASP A 174 30.42 1.73 -3.03
CA ASP A 174 30.79 2.12 -1.68
C ASP A 174 30.05 1.22 -0.68
N LEU A 175 30.72 0.14 -0.26
CA LEU A 175 30.19 -0.81 0.71
C LEU A 175 30.25 -0.20 2.12
N ARG A 176 29.08 0.09 2.71
CA ARG A 176 28.99 0.63 4.08
C ARG A 176 27.91 -0.09 4.87
N ALA A 177 28.22 -0.56 6.07
CA ALA A 177 27.21 -1.14 6.98
C ALA A 177 26.29 -2.21 6.34
N GLY A 178 26.83 -3.07 5.46
CA GLY A 178 26.08 -4.14 4.81
C GLY A 178 25.19 -3.71 3.62
N ARG A 179 25.30 -2.46 3.16
CA ARG A 179 24.68 -1.98 1.92
C ARG A 179 25.72 -1.63 0.87
N ALA A 180 25.34 -1.79 -0.40
CA ALA A 180 26.11 -1.36 -1.57
C ALA A 180 25.55 -0.02 -2.08
N LEU A 181 26.35 1.04 -2.02
CA LEU A 181 26.02 2.32 -2.63
C LEU A 181 26.66 2.42 -4.02
N ILE A 182 25.84 2.51 -5.05
CA ILE A 182 26.24 2.72 -6.44
C ILE A 182 26.00 4.18 -6.82
N ARG A 183 27.04 4.84 -7.32
CA ARG A 183 26.93 6.21 -7.85
C ARG A 183 26.58 6.13 -9.33
N GLY A 184 25.52 6.81 -9.72
CA GLY A 184 24.97 6.76 -11.08
C GLY A 184 23.98 5.62 -11.26
N ASP A 185 23.86 5.15 -12.49
CA ASP A 185 22.88 4.14 -12.88
C ASP A 185 23.44 2.72 -12.69
N LEU A 186 22.56 1.76 -12.44
CA LEU A 186 22.91 0.34 -12.33
C LEU A 186 21.97 -0.51 -13.19
N MET A 187 22.56 -1.36 -14.02
CA MET A 187 21.86 -2.44 -14.71
C MET A 187 22.31 -3.78 -14.14
N VAL A 188 21.40 -4.50 -13.50
CA VAL A 188 21.61 -5.87 -13.04
C VAL A 188 21.18 -6.82 -14.16
N PRO A 189 22.05 -7.73 -14.63
CA PRO A 189 21.73 -8.61 -15.74
C PRO A 189 20.55 -9.56 -15.46
N PRO A 190 19.92 -10.11 -16.52
CA PRO A 190 18.90 -11.15 -16.38
C PRO A 190 19.41 -12.37 -15.60
N GLY A 191 18.62 -12.89 -14.64
CA GLY A 191 18.98 -14.03 -13.79
C GLY A 191 20.04 -13.75 -12.70
N ALA A 192 20.60 -12.54 -12.64
CA ALA A 192 21.58 -12.19 -11.63
C ALA A 192 21.00 -12.19 -10.21
N ARG A 193 21.78 -12.64 -9.22
CA ARG A 193 21.44 -12.62 -7.80
C ARG A 193 22.40 -11.73 -7.03
N LEU A 194 21.86 -10.77 -6.27
CA LEU A 194 22.63 -9.90 -5.38
C LEU A 194 22.13 -10.09 -3.95
N ASP A 195 23.01 -10.56 -3.07
CA ASP A 195 22.71 -10.73 -1.65
C ASP A 195 23.14 -9.50 -0.84
N VAL A 196 22.48 -8.36 -1.06
CA VAL A 196 22.83 -7.08 -0.43
C VAL A 196 21.65 -6.12 -0.40
N THR A 197 21.66 -5.17 0.53
CA THR A 197 20.83 -3.95 0.43
C THR A 197 21.46 -3.00 -0.58
N LEU A 198 20.70 -2.61 -1.59
CA LEU A 198 21.18 -1.83 -2.73
C LEU A 198 20.69 -0.39 -2.67
N VAL A 199 21.61 0.57 -2.75
CA VAL A 199 21.30 2.00 -2.85
C VAL A 199 21.93 2.54 -4.14
N VAL A 200 21.11 3.06 -5.04
CA VAL A 200 21.53 3.61 -6.34
C VAL A 200 21.20 5.10 -6.37
N THR A 201 22.16 5.95 -6.72
CA THR A 201 21.91 7.40 -6.80
C THR A 201 21.29 7.83 -8.12
N GLY A 202 21.32 6.97 -9.14
CA GLY A 202 20.64 7.15 -10.42
C GLY A 202 19.48 6.17 -10.59
N THR A 203 19.30 5.70 -11.83
CA THR A 203 18.28 4.73 -12.24
C THR A 203 18.76 3.29 -12.03
N LEU A 204 17.85 2.40 -11.64
CA LEU A 204 18.11 0.98 -11.45
C LEU A 204 17.25 0.13 -12.39
N ALA A 205 17.88 -0.73 -13.17
CA ALA A 205 17.20 -1.75 -13.96
C ALA A 205 17.61 -3.15 -13.49
N LEU A 206 16.64 -3.93 -13.01
CA LEU A 206 16.81 -5.37 -12.75
C LEU A 206 16.33 -6.14 -13.98
N GLY A 207 17.22 -6.90 -14.62
CA GLY A 207 16.86 -7.74 -15.75
C GLY A 207 15.85 -8.83 -15.37
N PRO A 208 15.23 -9.49 -16.36
CA PRO A 208 14.31 -10.59 -16.10
C PRO A 208 14.85 -11.67 -15.18
N GLY A 209 14.06 -12.07 -14.19
CA GLY A 209 14.45 -13.07 -13.19
C GLY A 209 15.61 -12.67 -12.27
N ALA A 210 16.11 -11.43 -12.35
CA ALA A 210 17.11 -10.94 -11.41
C ALA A 210 16.53 -10.86 -9.99
N HIS A 211 17.36 -11.11 -8.99
CA HIS A 211 16.93 -11.16 -7.59
C HIS A 211 17.86 -10.34 -6.70
N VAL A 212 17.29 -9.42 -5.92
CA VAL A 212 17.98 -8.72 -4.83
C VAL A 212 17.36 -9.17 -3.53
N THR A 213 18.15 -9.71 -2.60
CA THR A 213 17.61 -10.25 -1.34
C THR A 213 17.22 -9.16 -0.34
N GLY A 214 17.97 -8.06 -0.31
CA GLY A 214 17.79 -6.95 0.62
C GLY A 214 16.81 -5.89 0.15
N ASP A 215 16.85 -4.75 0.84
CA ASP A 215 16.13 -3.54 0.43
C ASP A 215 16.78 -2.91 -0.81
N VAL A 216 15.97 -2.24 -1.61
CA VAL A 216 16.40 -1.50 -2.80
C VAL A 216 15.91 -0.07 -2.70
N LYS A 217 16.83 0.89 -2.87
CA LYS A 217 16.52 2.31 -2.97
C LYS A 217 17.23 2.91 -4.17
N ALA A 218 16.49 3.46 -5.13
CA ALA A 218 17.05 4.30 -6.19
C ALA A 218 16.53 5.74 -6.05
N HIS A 219 17.36 6.72 -6.42
CA HIS A 219 16.89 8.13 -6.48
C HIS A 219 16.22 8.44 -7.82
N GLY A 220 16.58 7.72 -8.88
CA GLY A 220 15.92 7.79 -10.18
C GLY A 220 14.78 6.77 -10.30
N ASP A 221 14.56 6.33 -11.54
CA ASP A 221 13.57 5.32 -11.86
C ASP A 221 14.03 3.93 -11.43
N VAL A 222 13.08 3.04 -11.16
CA VAL A 222 13.37 1.63 -10.95
C VAL A 222 12.53 0.77 -11.88
N THR A 223 13.17 -0.13 -12.61
CA THR A 223 12.49 -1.10 -13.47
C THR A 223 12.88 -2.52 -13.07
N LEU A 224 11.89 -3.34 -12.76
CA LEU A 224 12.03 -4.77 -12.54
C LEU A 224 11.55 -5.51 -13.80
N GLY A 225 12.42 -6.30 -14.41
CA GLY A 225 12.04 -7.17 -15.52
C GLY A 225 11.05 -8.25 -15.08
N HIS A 226 10.47 -8.96 -16.04
CA HIS A 226 9.52 -10.02 -15.74
C HIS A 226 10.12 -11.09 -14.81
N GLY A 227 9.39 -11.49 -13.78
CA GLY A 227 9.84 -12.45 -12.77
C GLY A 227 11.03 -11.98 -11.91
N ALA A 228 11.48 -10.73 -12.02
CA ALA A 228 12.49 -10.19 -11.11
C ALA A 228 11.92 -10.07 -9.69
N ALA A 229 12.77 -10.17 -8.68
CA ALA A 229 12.32 -10.23 -7.29
C ALA A 229 13.19 -9.39 -6.35
N VAL A 230 12.55 -8.68 -5.42
CA VAL A 230 13.18 -7.94 -4.32
C VAL A 230 12.67 -8.52 -3.00
N GLY A 231 13.59 -8.99 -2.17
CA GLY A 231 13.29 -9.62 -0.88
C GLY A 231 12.98 -8.64 0.25
N GLY A 232 13.38 -7.38 0.11
CA GLY A 232 13.09 -6.29 1.06
C GLY A 232 12.08 -5.27 0.53
N ASN A 233 12.21 -4.05 1.04
CA ASN A 233 11.48 -2.88 0.59
C ASN A 233 12.07 -2.33 -0.71
N LEU A 234 11.22 -1.71 -1.52
CA LEU A 234 11.57 -1.14 -2.82
C LEU A 234 11.15 0.33 -2.87
N PHE A 235 12.12 1.23 -2.99
CA PHE A 235 11.90 2.67 -3.09
C PHE A 235 12.48 3.21 -4.40
N ALA A 236 11.67 3.94 -5.17
CA ALA A 236 12.08 4.72 -6.32
C ALA A 236 11.82 6.21 -6.05
N GLY A 237 12.83 7.06 -6.28
CA GLY A 237 12.67 8.50 -6.15
C GLY A 237 11.86 9.15 -7.29
N ASN A 238 11.63 8.41 -8.38
CA ASN A 238 10.78 8.79 -9.50
C ASN A 238 9.74 7.68 -9.77
N ASP A 239 9.77 7.06 -10.95
CA ASP A 239 8.82 6.03 -11.35
C ASP A 239 9.31 4.62 -10.98
N LEU A 240 8.37 3.74 -10.64
CA LEU A 240 8.63 2.33 -10.32
C LEU A 240 7.81 1.43 -11.25
N THR A 241 8.49 0.63 -12.05
CA THR A 241 7.87 -0.34 -12.95
C THR A 241 8.20 -1.76 -12.51
N LEU A 242 7.17 -2.53 -12.15
CA LEU A 242 7.24 -3.96 -11.90
C LEU A 242 6.79 -4.70 -13.14
N GLY A 243 7.68 -5.48 -13.76
CA GLY A 243 7.33 -6.34 -14.87
C GLY A 243 6.41 -7.49 -14.46
N ASP A 244 5.91 -8.21 -15.45
CA ASP A 244 4.99 -9.34 -15.21
C ASP A 244 5.60 -10.37 -14.25
N ARG A 245 4.81 -10.82 -13.28
CA ARG A 245 5.23 -11.79 -12.25
C ARG A 245 6.40 -11.33 -11.37
N ALA A 246 6.78 -10.04 -11.42
CA ALA A 246 7.77 -9.51 -10.50
C ALA A 246 7.25 -9.60 -9.05
N THR A 247 8.14 -9.80 -8.09
CA THR A 247 7.78 -9.97 -6.67
C THR A 247 8.55 -8.99 -5.80
N VAL A 248 7.84 -8.28 -4.93
CA VAL A 248 8.42 -7.45 -3.87
C VAL A 248 7.86 -7.92 -2.55
N THR A 249 8.70 -8.44 -1.66
CA THR A 249 8.23 -8.98 -0.38
C THR A 249 7.89 -7.87 0.62
N GLY A 250 8.61 -6.74 0.57
CA GLY A 250 8.38 -5.57 1.41
C GLY A 250 7.47 -4.52 0.79
N ALA A 251 7.54 -3.29 1.31
CA ALA A 251 6.79 -2.16 0.76
C ALA A 251 7.32 -1.75 -0.62
N ALA A 252 6.45 -1.21 -1.46
CA ALA A 252 6.81 -0.63 -2.75
C ALA A 252 6.38 0.85 -2.77
N VAL A 253 7.34 1.74 -2.95
CA VAL A 253 7.14 3.19 -2.84
C VAL A 253 7.74 3.86 -4.07
N ALA A 254 6.97 4.71 -4.73
CA ALA A 254 7.43 5.58 -5.81
C ALA A 254 6.91 7.00 -5.60
N GLU A 255 7.72 8.02 -5.83
CA GLU A 255 7.25 9.42 -5.78
C GLU A 255 6.40 9.76 -7.03
N GLY A 256 6.64 9.08 -8.15
CA GLY A 256 5.95 9.26 -9.43
C GLY A 256 4.84 8.23 -9.66
N VAL A 257 4.98 7.48 -10.74
CA VAL A 257 4.04 6.43 -11.16
C VAL A 257 4.54 5.06 -10.72
N LEU A 258 3.68 4.28 -10.08
CA LEU A 258 3.89 2.86 -9.82
C LEU A 258 3.10 2.02 -10.83
N THR A 259 3.80 1.38 -11.75
CA THR A 259 3.23 0.44 -12.72
C THR A 259 3.46 -1.00 -12.24
N ILE A 260 2.38 -1.74 -12.02
CA ILE A 260 2.39 -3.11 -11.53
C ILE A 260 1.98 -4.05 -12.67
N GLY A 261 2.93 -4.85 -13.16
CA GLY A 261 2.74 -5.79 -14.26
C GLY A 261 1.81 -6.96 -13.94
N ALA A 262 1.46 -7.71 -14.97
CA ALA A 262 0.48 -8.78 -14.86
C ALA A 262 0.99 -9.86 -13.91
N SER A 263 0.13 -10.30 -12.99
CA SER A 263 0.49 -11.33 -12.00
C SER A 263 1.68 -10.99 -11.09
N ALA A 264 2.11 -9.72 -11.02
CA ALA A 264 3.11 -9.27 -10.05
C ALA A 264 2.55 -9.34 -8.61
N CYS A 265 3.44 -9.47 -7.63
CA CYS A 265 3.08 -9.64 -6.22
C CYS A 265 3.81 -8.61 -5.35
N ILE A 266 3.08 -7.89 -4.50
CA ILE A 266 3.65 -6.99 -3.49
C ILE A 266 3.17 -7.42 -2.11
N GLY A 267 4.11 -7.61 -1.18
CA GLY A 267 3.84 -8.14 0.15
C GLY A 267 3.61 -9.64 0.17
N GLN A 268 3.24 -10.14 1.36
CA GLN A 268 2.91 -11.54 1.58
C GLN A 268 1.63 -11.65 2.42
N PRO A 269 0.86 -12.75 2.31
CA PRO A 269 -0.32 -12.97 3.16
C PRO A 269 -0.01 -12.92 4.66
N THR A 270 1.19 -13.37 5.05
CA THR A 270 1.67 -13.40 6.44
C THR A 270 2.32 -12.09 6.89
N ALA A 271 2.65 -11.21 5.95
CA ALA A 271 3.26 -9.92 6.19
C ALA A 271 2.68 -8.88 5.21
N PRO A 272 1.43 -8.42 5.44
CA PRO A 272 0.83 -7.37 4.63
C PRO A 272 1.68 -6.09 4.68
N THR A 273 1.75 -5.40 3.56
CA THR A 273 2.60 -4.23 3.37
C THR A 273 1.82 -3.10 2.68
N THR A 274 2.54 -2.07 2.23
CA THR A 274 1.98 -0.95 1.48
C THR A 274 2.64 -0.82 0.12
N ALA A 275 1.82 -0.60 -0.90
CA ALA A 275 2.22 -0.11 -2.21
C ALA A 275 1.67 1.32 -2.37
N THR A 276 2.55 2.31 -2.52
CA THR A 276 2.15 3.72 -2.56
C THR A 276 2.87 4.49 -3.67
N ALA A 277 2.13 5.37 -4.34
CA ALA A 277 2.68 6.30 -5.31
C ALA A 277 1.73 7.46 -5.59
N ARG A 278 2.20 8.50 -6.29
CA ARG A 278 1.33 9.60 -6.75
C ARG A 278 0.23 9.06 -7.67
N GLU A 279 0.62 8.19 -8.61
CA GLU A 279 -0.30 7.48 -9.50
C GLU A 279 0.03 5.98 -9.52
N ILE A 280 -0.99 5.12 -9.58
CA ILE A 280 -0.80 3.66 -9.63
C ILE A 280 -1.52 3.09 -10.84
N GLN A 281 -0.84 2.24 -11.59
CA GLN A 281 -1.42 1.44 -12.68
C GLN A 281 -1.22 -0.04 -12.39
N VAL A 282 -2.28 -0.83 -12.40
CA VAL A 282 -2.22 -2.26 -12.02
C VAL A 282 -2.80 -3.13 -13.11
N ALA A 283 -1.96 -3.99 -13.69
CA ALA A 283 -2.37 -4.99 -14.66
C ALA A 283 -3.07 -6.18 -14.00
N SER A 284 -3.77 -6.95 -14.82
CA SER A 284 -4.57 -8.08 -14.35
C SER A 284 -3.71 -9.23 -13.81
N GLY A 285 -4.25 -9.95 -12.83
CA GLY A 285 -3.59 -11.01 -12.08
C GLY A 285 -2.72 -10.52 -10.93
N ALA A 286 -2.42 -9.22 -10.84
CA ALA A 286 -1.57 -8.69 -9.77
C ALA A 286 -2.20 -8.91 -8.39
N ARG A 287 -1.35 -9.18 -7.39
CA ARG A 287 -1.74 -9.38 -6.00
C ARG A 287 -0.98 -8.43 -5.09
N ILE A 288 -1.71 -7.73 -4.24
CA ILE A 288 -1.14 -6.82 -3.26
C ILE A 288 -1.68 -7.23 -1.89
N HIS A 289 -0.78 -7.48 -0.94
CA HIS A 289 -1.17 -7.81 0.43
C HIS A 289 -1.07 -6.57 1.28
N GLY A 290 -2.19 -6.10 1.83
CA GLY A 290 -2.26 -4.91 2.68
C GLY A 290 -2.88 -3.71 1.97
N THR A 291 -2.14 -2.61 1.87
CA THR A 291 -2.66 -1.33 1.40
C THR A 291 -2.11 -0.98 0.02
N LEU A 292 -3.01 -0.55 -0.86
CA LEU A 292 -2.69 0.07 -2.14
C LEU A 292 -3.17 1.52 -2.10
N TRP A 293 -2.26 2.48 -2.18
CA TRP A 293 -2.58 3.90 -2.00
C TRP A 293 -2.00 4.76 -3.12
N ALA A 294 -2.87 5.28 -3.97
CA ALA A 294 -2.53 6.30 -4.93
C ALA A 294 -2.90 7.68 -4.37
N GLU A 295 -1.94 8.61 -4.33
CA GLU A 295 -2.20 9.96 -3.78
C GLU A 295 -3.14 10.77 -4.68
N THR A 296 -3.03 10.58 -6.00
CA THR A 296 -3.86 11.26 -6.99
C THR A 296 -4.88 10.30 -7.61
N THR A 297 -4.41 9.22 -8.24
CA THR A 297 -5.31 8.24 -8.85
C THR A 297 -4.63 6.89 -9.09
N GLY A 298 -5.34 5.83 -8.72
CA GLY A 298 -5.03 4.46 -9.06
C GLY A 298 -5.99 3.95 -10.12
N ARG A 299 -5.49 3.13 -11.05
CA ARG A 299 -6.28 2.51 -12.11
C ARG A 299 -5.89 1.05 -12.30
N THR A 300 -6.89 0.19 -12.38
CA THR A 300 -6.70 -1.18 -12.88
C THR A 300 -6.82 -1.19 -14.40
N LEU A 301 -5.94 -1.93 -15.06
CA LEU A 301 -5.86 -1.97 -16.52
C LEU A 301 -6.62 -3.17 -17.08
N SER A 302 -7.36 -2.94 -18.16
CA SER A 302 -7.91 -4.00 -19.01
C SER A 302 -6.79 -4.78 -19.71
N MET A 303 -7.00 -6.10 -19.92
CA MET A 303 -6.05 -7.00 -20.61
C MET A 303 -5.62 -6.50 -22.01
N THR A 304 -6.44 -5.66 -22.65
CA THR A 304 -6.15 -5.10 -23.99
C THR A 304 -5.21 -3.90 -23.95
N ALA A 305 -5.15 -3.14 -22.86
CA ALA A 305 -4.39 -1.89 -22.79
C ALA A 305 -2.92 -2.06 -22.38
N ALA A 306 -2.57 -3.17 -21.72
CA ALA A 306 -1.19 -3.43 -21.27
C ALA A 306 -0.20 -3.71 -22.43
N ALA A 307 -0.70 -4.09 -23.61
CA ALA A 307 0.14 -4.33 -24.78
C ALA A 307 0.63 -3.04 -25.46
N ASP A 308 -0.03 -1.91 -25.26
CA ASP A 308 0.26 -0.66 -25.96
C ASP A 308 1.17 0.31 -25.17
N ALA A 309 1.48 -0.01 -23.90
CA ALA A 309 2.30 0.85 -23.03
C ALA A 309 3.81 0.54 -23.03
N VAL A 310 4.26 -0.46 -23.80
CA VAL A 310 5.66 -0.94 -23.87
C VAL A 310 6.26 -0.76 -25.29
N ALA A 311 5.65 0.06 -26.13
CA ALA A 311 6.13 0.37 -27.48
C ALA A 311 6.90 1.70 -27.53
#